data_AF-A0A3M0WNE3-F1
#
_entry.id   AF-A0A3M0WNE3-F1
#
_cell.length_a   1.000
_cell.length_b   1.000
_cell.length_c   1.000
_cell.angle_alpha   90.00
_cell.angle_beta   90.00
_cell.angle_gamma   90.00
#
_symmetry.space_group_name_H-M   'P 1'
#
loop_
_entity.id
_entity.type
_entity.pdbx_description
1 polymer ?
#
loop_
_entity_poly.entity_id
_entity_poly.type
_entity_poly.pdbx_seq_one_letter_code
_entity_poly.pdbx_strand_id
1 'polypeptide(L)' 'MLSEKIEKGLNEQLNKELFSSYLYLSMAAYLERAGYAGMANWMKIQSQEEYD' A
#
# COMPACT_ATOMS: atom_id res chain seq x y z
N MET A 1 -0.35 -28.76 4.56
CA MET A 1 -0.31 -27.76 3.47
C MET A 1 -1.61 -26.96 3.50
N LEU A 2 -1.57 -25.68 3.10
CA LEU A 2 -2.78 -24.87 2.93
C LEU A 2 -3.69 -25.49 1.86
N SER A 3 -4.99 -25.23 1.93
CA SER A 3 -5.90 -25.59 0.84
C SER A 3 -5.73 -24.64 -0.34
N GLU A 4 -5.97 -25.11 -1.56
CA GLU A 4 -5.86 -24.31 -2.79
C GLU A 4 -6.69 -23.01 -2.72
N LYS A 5 -7.86 -23.06 -2.08
CA LYS A 5 -8.71 -21.89 -1.87
C LYS A 5 -8.03 -20.82 -1.03
N ILE A 6 -7.38 -21.22 0.07
CA ILE A 6 -6.70 -20.29 0.98
C ILE A 6 -5.43 -19.76 0.33
N GLU A 7 -4.65 -20.63 -0.31
CA GLU A 7 -3.44 -20.22 -1.05
C GLU A 7 -3.76 -19.18 -2.14
N LYS A 8 -4.81 -19.42 -2.93
CA LYS A 8 -5.27 -18.45 -3.93
C LYS A 8 -5.69 -17.12 -3.29
N GLY A 9 -6.44 -17.17 -2.19
CA GLY A 9 -6.87 -15.97 -1.48
C GLY A 9 -5.70 -15.14 -0.92
N LEU A 10 -4.67 -15.81 -0.38
CA LEU A 10 -3.47 -15.15 0.11
C LEU A 10 -2.66 -14.51 -1.02
N ASN A 11 -2.52 -15.18 -2.17
CA ASN A 11 -1.85 -14.62 -3.33
C ASN A 11 -2.59 -13.40 -3.91
N GLU A 12 -3.92 -13.45 -3.92
CA GLU A 12 -4.75 -12.29 -4.31
C GLU A 12 -4.59 -11.14 -3.31
N GLN A 13 -4.55 -11.43 -2.01
CA GLN A 13 -4.36 -10.41 -0.98
C GLN A 13 -2.98 -9.76 -1.06
N LEU A 14 -1.92 -10.54 -1.23
CA LEU A 14 -0.55 -10.03 -1.37
C LEU A 14 -0.41 -9.04 -2.54
N ASN A 15 -1.08 -9.31 -3.67
CA ASN A 15 -1.12 -8.37 -4.78
C ASN A 15 -1.87 -7.08 -4.45
N LYS A 16 -2.94 -7.16 -3.63
CA LYS A 16 -3.69 -5.98 -3.19
C LYS A 16 -2.86 -5.12 -2.25
N GLU A 17 -2.17 -5.69 -1.27
CA GLU A 17 -1.33 -4.92 -0.34
C GLU A 17 -0.18 -4.23 -1.09
N LEU A 18 0.49 -4.95 -2.00
CA LEU A 18 1.55 -4.35 -2.82
C LEU A 18 1.01 -3.21 -3.71
N PHE A 19 -0.18 -3.38 -4.29
CA PHE A 19 -0.83 -2.31 -5.04
C PHE A 19 -1.18 -1.12 -4.14
N SER A 20 -1.74 -1.36 -2.95
CA SER A 20 -2.07 -0.32 -1.95
C SER A 20 -0.82 0.46 -1.54
N SER A 21 0.30 -0.23 -1.30
CA SER A 21 1.57 0.41 -0.97
C SER A 21 2.02 1.39 -2.05
N TYR A 22 2.00 0.99 -3.33
CA TYR A 22 2.34 1.89 -4.44
C TYR A 22 1.32 3.02 -4.63
N LEU A 23 0.03 2.74 -4.41
CA LEU A 23 -1.02 3.75 -4.48
C LEU A 23 -0.77 4.84 -3.43
N TYR A 24 -0.56 4.47 -2.17
CA TYR A 24 -0.28 5.44 -1.09
C TYR A 24 1.02 6.20 -1.33
N LEU A 25 2.06 5.55 -1.86
CA LEU A 25 3.28 6.25 -2.25
C LEU A 25 3.03 7.31 -3.35
N SER A 26 2.19 6.98 -4.34
CA SER A 26 1.81 7.93 -5.39
C SER A 26 1.01 9.12 -4.85
N MET A 27 0.11 8.86 -3.88
CA MET A 27 -0.65 9.89 -3.19
C MET A 27 0.26 10.80 -2.35
N ALA A 28 1.25 10.22 -1.68
CA ALA A 28 2.27 10.99 -0.97
C ALA A 28 2.99 11.95 -1.93
N ALA A 29 3.49 11.47 -3.06
CA ALA A 29 4.17 12.29 -4.05
C ALA A 29 3.29 13.43 -4.59
N TYR A 30 2.01 13.15 -4.82
CA TYR A 30 1.03 14.18 -5.20
C TYR A 30 0.87 15.25 -4.11
N LEU A 31 0.71 14.82 -2.85
CA LEU A 31 0.48 15.71 -1.70
C LEU A 31 1.72 16.57 -1.39
N GLU A 32 2.92 16.03 -1.56
CA GLU A 32 4.17 16.82 -1.44
C GLU A 32 4.20 17.96 -2.45
N ARG A 33 3.90 17.66 -3.73
CA ARG A 33 3.84 18.67 -4.79
C ARG A 33 2.77 19.73 -4.51
N ALA A 34 1.66 19.35 -3.89
CA ALA A 34 0.55 20.24 -3.55
C ALA A 34 0.78 21.06 -2.26
N GLY A 35 1.91 20.87 -1.55
CA GLY A 35 2.24 21.60 -0.32
C GLY A 35 1.60 21.04 0.95
N TYR A 36 0.99 19.84 0.90
CA TYR A 36 0.35 19.18 2.04
C TYR A 36 1.28 18.22 2.78
N ALA A 37 2.39 18.75 3.32
CA ALA A 37 3.49 17.95 3.87
C ALA A 37 3.06 16.94 4.96
N GLY A 38 2.13 17.30 5.85
CA GLY A 38 1.63 16.40 6.89
C GLY A 38 0.87 15.19 6.34
N MET A 39 0.01 15.41 5.33
CA MET A 39 -0.74 14.34 4.68
C MET A 39 0.19 13.46 3.83
N ALA A 40 1.17 14.07 3.16
CA ALA A 40 2.19 13.33 2.43
C ALA A 40 2.97 12.37 3.33
N ASN A 41 3.39 12.84 4.52
CA ASN A 41 4.07 11.99 5.49
C ASN A 41 3.18 10.85 5.98
N TRP A 42 1.90 11.11 6.25
CA TRP A 42 0.95 10.06 6.62
C TRP A 42 0.83 8.98 5.53
N MET A 43 0.69 9.39 4.27
CA MET A 43 0.62 8.45 3.14
C MET A 43 1.90 7.63 2.96
N LYS A 44 3.08 8.18 3.27
CA LYS A 44 4.34 7.40 3.27
C LYS A 44 4.36 6.33 4.36
N ILE A 45 3.87 6.64 5.55
CA ILE A 45 3.74 5.67 6.64
C ILE A 45 2.77 4.55 6.24
N GLN A 46 1.61 4.91 5.68
CA GLN A 46 0.64 3.91 5.20
C GLN A 46 1.22 3.05 4.07
N SER A 47 1.99 3.63 3.14
CA SER A 47 2.68 2.87 2.09
C SER A 47 3.65 1.82 2.67
N GLN A 48 4.35 2.16 3.76
CA GLN A 48 5.22 1.22 4.47
C GLN A 48 4.41 0.13 5.18
N GLU A 49 3.32 0.49 5.89
CA GLU A 49 2.45 -0.46 6.59
C GLU A 49 1.82 -1.50 5.64
N GLU A 50 1.48 -1.13 4.40
CA GLU A 50 0.96 -2.07 3.40
C GLU A 50 2.05 -2.92 2.71
N TYR A 51 3.33 -2.53 2.84
CA TYR A 51 4.44 -3.29 2.27
C TYR A 51 5.01 -4.34 3.24
N ASP A 52 4.96 -4.06 4.54
CA ASP A 52 5.47 -4.91 5.63
C ASP A 52 4.60 -6.16 5.87
#